data_AF-A0A7C5SZX2-F1
#
_entry.id   AF-A0A7C5SZX2-F1
#
_cell.length_a   1.000
_cell.length_b   1.000
_cell.length_c   1.000
_cell.angle_alpha   90.00
_cell.angle_beta   90.00
_cell.angle_gamma   90.00
#
_symmetry.space_group_name_H-M   'P 1'
#
loop_
_entity.id
_entity.type
_entity.pdbx_description
1 polymer ?
#
loop_
_entity_poly.entity_id
_entity_poly.type
_entity_poly.pdbx_seq_one_letter_code
_entity_poly.pdbx_strand_id
1 'polypeptide(L)'
;MKKLAVVGLVSAALFGAATYSIAVQRDSDSALLREARKYFQPLPKEIPAPPDNPTTKEKVELGKMLYYDPRLSLSGVISCNTCHNLATYGVDNIETSLGHDFKTGGKNAPTVLNAGFQIAQFWDGRAKDLEEQAKGPILNPVEMAMPSPELVVERLKSIDEYVKAFKKAFPQDKDPVTYDNVAKAIAAFERTLVTPSRFDEFLRGNTKALTQKEKEGLKLFMEKGCVACHNGVDVGGNMFQKFGIYKPYPYQDPNDLGRYNVTKNEADKYVYKVPSLRNVTRTYPYFHDGKVWDLREAVKIMGETQLGITLTEEEIDKIVAFLDSLTGRIPENALKLPVLPPSSPNTPKPQK
;
A
#
# COMPACT_ATOMS: atom_id res chain seq x y z
N MET A 1 -41.09 -42.77 -57.22
CA MET A 1 -41.05 -41.37 -56.75
C MET A 1 -40.91 -41.37 -55.23
N LYS A 2 -39.92 -40.63 -54.73
CA LYS A 2 -39.71 -40.07 -53.37
C LYS A 2 -39.67 -41.02 -52.15
N LYS A 3 -38.43 -41.28 -51.69
CA LYS A 3 -38.09 -41.57 -50.28
C LYS A 3 -38.15 -40.24 -49.51
N LEU A 4 -38.94 -40.16 -48.43
CA LEU A 4 -38.87 -39.06 -47.46
C LEU A 4 -37.85 -39.42 -46.37
N ALA A 5 -36.82 -38.59 -46.21
CA ALA A 5 -35.87 -38.66 -45.13
C ALA A 5 -36.46 -37.96 -43.89
N VAL A 6 -36.50 -38.66 -42.76
CA VAL A 6 -36.74 -38.07 -41.44
C VAL A 6 -35.38 -37.55 -40.95
N VAL A 7 -35.17 -36.25 -41.06
CA VAL A 7 -34.08 -35.54 -40.37
C VAL A 7 -34.73 -34.41 -39.58
N GLY A 8 -34.70 -34.51 -38.26
CA GLY A 8 -35.11 -33.41 -37.40
C GLY A 8 -35.45 -33.86 -35.99
N LEU A 9 -34.46 -33.82 -35.10
CA LEU A 9 -34.57 -33.46 -33.67
C LEU A 9 -33.27 -33.82 -32.93
N VAL A 10 -32.24 -32.99 -33.04
CA VAL A 10 -31.10 -33.00 -32.09
C VAL A 10 -30.72 -31.60 -31.58
N SER A 11 -31.30 -30.51 -32.12
CA SER A 11 -30.85 -29.14 -31.77
C SER A 11 -31.38 -28.56 -30.44
N ALA A 12 -32.27 -29.20 -29.70
CA ALA A 12 -32.84 -28.63 -28.47
C ALA A 12 -32.04 -28.93 -27.18
N ALA A 13 -31.28 -30.04 -27.13
CA ALA A 13 -30.61 -30.48 -25.90
C ALA A 13 -29.30 -29.70 -25.59
N LEU A 14 -28.56 -29.28 -26.62
CA LEU A 14 -27.28 -28.57 -26.46
C LEU A 14 -27.46 -27.12 -25.97
N PHE A 15 -28.55 -26.44 -26.35
CA PHE A 15 -28.86 -25.09 -25.87
C PHE A 15 -29.32 -25.06 -24.40
N GLY A 16 -29.99 -26.12 -23.91
CA GLY A 16 -30.42 -26.24 -22.52
C GLY A 16 -29.28 -26.47 -21.52
N ALA A 17 -28.28 -27.28 -21.88
CA ALA A 17 -27.14 -27.56 -21.00
C ALA A 17 -26.23 -26.33 -20.83
N ALA A 18 -25.96 -25.58 -21.91
CA ALA A 18 -25.11 -24.38 -21.85
C ALA A 18 -25.76 -23.25 -21.04
N THR A 19 -27.09 -23.06 -21.18
CA THR A 19 -27.83 -22.04 -20.42
C THR A 19 -27.93 -22.39 -18.93
N TYR A 20 -28.09 -23.66 -18.59
CA TYR A 20 -28.08 -24.13 -17.19
C TYR A 20 -26.72 -23.93 -16.52
N SER A 21 -25.62 -24.32 -17.17
CA SER A 21 -24.26 -24.13 -16.62
C SER A 21 -23.91 -22.65 -16.40
N ILE A 22 -24.36 -21.75 -17.30
CA ILE A 22 -24.18 -20.30 -17.12
C ILE A 22 -24.98 -19.78 -15.92
N ALA A 23 -26.21 -20.27 -15.71
CA ALA A 23 -27.03 -19.88 -14.57
C ALA A 23 -26.41 -20.32 -13.24
N VAL A 24 -25.92 -21.58 -13.16
CA VAL A 24 -25.25 -22.12 -11.97
C VAL A 24 -23.97 -21.35 -11.66
N GLN A 25 -23.14 -21.05 -12.66
CA GLN A 25 -21.92 -20.26 -12.46
C GLN A 25 -22.23 -18.85 -11.96
N ARG A 26 -23.26 -18.19 -12.50
CA ARG A 26 -23.68 -16.85 -12.05
C ARG A 26 -24.17 -16.85 -10.60
N ASP A 27 -24.88 -17.89 -10.19
CA ASP A 27 -25.33 -18.03 -8.81
C ASP A 27 -24.16 -18.26 -7.85
N SER A 28 -23.21 -19.13 -8.23
CA SER A 28 -21.96 -19.36 -7.51
C SER A 28 -21.12 -18.08 -7.37
N ASP A 29 -20.92 -17.34 -8.45
CA ASP A 29 -20.21 -16.06 -8.45
C ASP A 29 -20.87 -15.02 -7.55
N SER A 30 -22.21 -14.98 -7.57
CA SER A 30 -23.00 -14.07 -6.74
C SER A 30 -22.91 -14.46 -5.26
N ALA A 31 -22.88 -15.76 -4.95
CA ALA A 31 -22.66 -16.26 -3.60
C ALA A 31 -21.28 -15.89 -3.08
N LEU A 32 -20.22 -16.10 -3.88
CA LEU A 32 -18.86 -15.70 -3.53
C LEU A 32 -18.75 -14.20 -3.28
N LEU A 33 -19.38 -13.36 -4.12
CA LEU A 33 -19.43 -11.92 -3.92
C LEU A 33 -20.10 -11.53 -2.59
N ARG A 34 -21.25 -12.15 -2.26
CA ARG A 34 -21.94 -11.92 -0.98
C ARG A 34 -21.06 -12.30 0.20
N GLU A 35 -20.32 -13.40 0.10
CA GLU A 35 -19.39 -13.84 1.13
C GLU A 35 -18.22 -12.85 1.29
N ALA A 36 -17.57 -12.48 0.19
CA ALA A 36 -16.44 -11.55 0.20
C ALA A 36 -16.80 -10.20 0.83
N ARG A 37 -18.01 -9.68 0.58
CA ARG A 37 -18.49 -8.41 1.15
C ARG A 37 -18.70 -8.44 2.67
N LYS A 38 -18.67 -9.61 3.32
CA LYS A 38 -18.65 -9.70 4.79
C LYS A 38 -17.29 -9.30 5.37
N TYR A 39 -16.22 -9.54 4.61
CA TYR A 39 -14.84 -9.30 5.06
C TYR A 39 -14.23 -8.05 4.43
N PHE A 40 -14.62 -7.70 3.21
CA PHE A 40 -13.95 -6.66 2.41
C PHE A 40 -14.90 -5.55 1.99
N GLN A 41 -14.33 -4.37 1.77
CA GLN A 41 -15.01 -3.25 1.11
C GLN A 41 -14.17 -2.78 -0.08
N PRO A 42 -14.80 -2.31 -1.18
CA PRO A 42 -14.05 -1.71 -2.26
C PRO A 42 -13.36 -0.43 -1.76
N LEU A 43 -12.21 -0.08 -2.36
CA LEU A 43 -11.55 1.19 -2.11
C LEU A 43 -12.53 2.35 -2.32
N PRO A 44 -12.70 3.23 -1.31
CA PRO A 44 -13.29 4.54 -1.53
C PRO A 44 -12.53 5.29 -2.62
N LYS A 45 -13.23 6.20 -3.30
CA LYS A 45 -12.60 7.04 -4.32
C LYS A 45 -11.51 7.95 -3.74
N GLU A 46 -11.68 8.36 -2.49
CA GLU A 46 -10.84 9.31 -1.79
C GLU A 46 -10.52 8.79 -0.39
N ILE A 47 -9.28 9.00 0.05
CA ILE A 47 -8.90 8.77 1.45
C ILE A 47 -9.51 9.89 2.31
N PRO A 48 -10.19 9.57 3.42
CA PRO A 48 -10.71 10.59 4.33
C PRO A 48 -9.62 11.56 4.80
N ALA A 49 -9.92 12.86 4.73
CA ALA A 49 -9.03 13.90 5.21
C ALA A 49 -9.44 14.33 6.63
N PRO A 50 -8.48 14.55 7.54
CA PRO A 50 -8.78 15.06 8.87
C PRO A 50 -9.27 16.52 8.79
N PRO A 51 -10.15 16.97 9.69
CA PRO A 51 -10.72 18.32 9.63
C PRO A 51 -9.68 19.46 9.63
N ASP A 52 -8.54 19.26 10.29
CA ASP A 52 -7.45 20.23 10.38
C ASP A 52 -6.42 20.14 9.24
N ASN A 53 -6.58 19.17 8.33
CA ASN A 53 -5.83 19.08 7.09
C ASN A 53 -6.67 18.53 5.92
N PRO A 54 -7.68 19.29 5.44
CA PRO A 54 -8.46 18.90 4.27
C PRO A 54 -7.58 18.79 3.02
N THR A 55 -7.85 17.80 2.17
CA THR A 55 -7.16 17.59 0.89
C THR A 55 -7.62 18.61 -0.15
N THR A 56 -6.87 19.71 -0.29
CA THR A 56 -7.11 20.71 -1.34
C THR A 56 -6.16 20.51 -2.51
N LYS A 57 -6.53 21.00 -3.70
CA LYS A 57 -5.68 20.95 -4.89
C LYS A 57 -4.31 21.59 -4.63
N GLU A 58 -4.28 22.72 -3.95
CA GLU A 58 -3.07 23.47 -3.61
C GLU A 58 -2.13 22.69 -2.70
N LYS A 59 -2.67 21.99 -1.69
CA LYS A 59 -1.88 21.13 -0.80
C LYS A 59 -1.36 19.90 -1.53
N VAL A 60 -2.15 19.31 -2.41
CA VAL A 60 -1.74 18.17 -3.24
C VAL A 60 -0.59 18.58 -4.18
N GLU A 61 -0.69 19.74 -4.83
CA GLU A 61 0.36 20.26 -5.72
C GLU A 61 1.66 20.52 -4.95
N LEU A 62 1.59 21.21 -3.80
CA LEU A 62 2.74 21.44 -2.93
C LEU A 62 3.32 20.14 -2.38
N GLY A 63 2.47 19.25 -1.88
CA GLY A 63 2.87 17.95 -1.34
C GLY A 63 3.59 17.09 -2.36
N LYS A 64 3.12 17.11 -3.60
CA LYS A 64 3.78 16.44 -4.71
C LYS A 64 5.15 17.03 -5.01
N MET A 65 5.30 18.36 -5.01
CA MET A 65 6.62 18.97 -5.16
C MET A 65 7.58 18.48 -4.08
N LEU A 66 7.14 18.52 -2.81
CA LEU A 66 7.92 18.09 -1.65
C LEU A 66 8.28 16.60 -1.70
N TYR A 67 7.35 15.73 -2.10
CA TYR A 67 7.57 14.29 -2.23
C TYR A 67 8.74 13.94 -3.15
N TYR A 68 8.93 14.73 -4.21
CA TYR A 68 9.98 14.55 -5.20
C TYR A 68 11.21 15.43 -4.97
N ASP A 69 11.22 16.32 -3.97
CA ASP A 69 12.31 17.28 -3.77
C ASP A 69 13.43 16.69 -2.92
N PRO A 70 14.60 16.37 -3.51
CA PRO A 70 15.69 15.78 -2.75
C PRO A 70 16.34 16.78 -1.79
N ARG A 71 16.03 18.08 -1.91
CA ARG A 71 16.49 19.12 -0.99
C ARG A 71 15.82 19.04 0.37
N LEU A 72 14.84 18.15 0.57
CA LEU A 72 14.38 17.80 1.91
C LEU A 72 15.37 16.90 2.67
N SER A 73 16.37 16.29 2.01
CA SER A 73 17.46 15.60 2.69
C SER A 73 18.66 16.50 2.96
N LEU A 74 19.48 16.14 3.95
CA LEU A 74 20.71 16.86 4.27
C LEU A 74 21.67 16.91 3.07
N SER A 75 21.78 15.78 2.37
CA SER A 75 22.63 15.58 1.21
C SER A 75 22.09 16.15 -0.09
N GLY A 76 20.84 16.60 -0.14
CA GLY A 76 20.22 17.11 -1.37
C GLY A 76 20.02 16.06 -2.48
N VAL A 77 20.10 14.77 -2.16
CA VAL A 77 19.99 13.65 -3.14
C VAL A 77 18.89 12.62 -2.81
N ILE A 78 18.22 12.72 -1.65
CA ILE A 78 17.20 11.75 -1.22
C ILE A 78 15.86 12.45 -1.07
N SER A 79 14.82 11.88 -1.68
CA SER A 79 13.42 12.33 -1.58
C SER A 79 12.54 11.16 -1.09
N CYS A 80 11.27 11.41 -0.82
CA CYS A 80 10.31 10.33 -0.54
C CYS A 80 10.29 9.30 -1.68
N ASN A 81 10.35 9.77 -2.94
CA ASN A 81 10.38 8.91 -4.12
C ASN A 81 11.66 8.07 -4.26
N THR A 82 12.73 8.33 -3.49
CA THR A 82 13.95 7.50 -3.51
C THR A 82 13.66 6.10 -2.96
N CYS A 83 12.94 6.01 -1.84
CA CYS A 83 12.57 4.74 -1.20
C CYS A 83 11.15 4.30 -1.59
N HIS A 84 10.26 5.24 -1.87
CA HIS A 84 8.87 5.00 -2.25
C HIS A 84 8.63 5.38 -3.72
N ASN A 85 9.38 4.77 -4.63
CA ASN A 85 9.34 5.16 -6.03
C ASN A 85 7.98 4.85 -6.68
N LEU A 86 7.24 5.90 -7.09
CA LEU A 86 5.89 5.73 -7.65
C LEU A 86 5.88 5.01 -9.00
N ALA A 87 7.01 4.93 -9.72
CA ALA A 87 7.11 4.13 -10.94
C ALA A 87 7.18 2.62 -10.67
N THR A 88 7.55 2.22 -9.46
CA THR A 88 7.67 0.84 -8.98
C THR A 88 6.68 0.59 -7.84
N TYR A 89 5.45 1.09 -7.98
CA TYR A 89 4.36 0.89 -7.02
C TYR A 89 4.63 1.41 -5.61
N GLY A 90 5.38 2.51 -5.49
CA GLY A 90 5.59 3.21 -4.22
C GLY A 90 6.58 2.51 -3.28
N VAL A 91 7.46 1.67 -3.83
CA VAL A 91 8.58 1.01 -3.13
C VAL A 91 9.84 1.03 -3.99
N ASP A 92 10.98 0.67 -3.42
CA ASP A 92 12.29 0.58 -4.08
C ASP A 92 12.70 -0.86 -4.45
N ASN A 93 11.89 -1.85 -4.04
CA ASN A 93 12.09 -3.29 -4.31
C ASN A 93 13.45 -3.85 -3.86
N ILE A 94 13.96 -3.39 -2.72
CA ILE A 94 15.15 -3.94 -2.05
C ILE A 94 14.81 -4.37 -0.62
N GLU A 95 15.69 -5.18 0.01
CA GLU A 95 15.41 -5.72 1.36
C GLU A 95 15.19 -4.59 2.38
N THR A 96 16.11 -3.63 2.41
CA THR A 96 16.04 -2.43 3.24
C THR A 96 16.54 -1.23 2.43
N SER A 97 15.86 -0.10 2.57
CA SER A 97 16.13 1.08 1.75
C SER A 97 17.50 1.70 2.01
N LEU A 98 18.16 2.17 0.95
CA LEU A 98 19.38 2.95 1.02
C LEU A 98 19.05 4.43 1.24
N GLY A 99 19.48 4.98 2.37
CA GLY A 99 19.35 6.38 2.69
C GLY A 99 20.70 7.10 2.72
N HIS A 100 20.79 8.12 3.58
CA HIS A 100 21.92 9.02 3.70
C HIS A 100 23.23 8.25 3.99
N ASP A 101 24.33 8.67 3.36
CA ASP A 101 25.62 7.97 3.40
C ASP A 101 25.58 6.49 2.96
N PHE A 102 24.62 6.10 2.10
CA PHE A 102 24.38 4.70 1.73
C PHE A 102 24.09 3.79 2.94
N LYS A 103 23.67 4.36 4.07
CA LYS A 103 23.23 3.58 5.22
C LYS A 103 21.90 2.92 4.88
N THR A 104 21.74 1.67 5.31
CA THR A 104 20.46 0.97 5.22
C THR A 104 19.70 1.08 6.53
N GLY A 105 18.37 1.20 6.45
CA GLY A 105 17.50 1.00 7.61
C GLY A 105 17.47 -0.46 8.07
N GLY A 106 16.68 -0.73 9.12
CA GLY A 106 16.42 -2.10 9.60
C GLY A 106 15.13 -2.73 9.06
N LYS A 107 14.45 -2.06 8.12
CA LYS A 107 13.11 -2.44 7.63
C LYS A 107 12.98 -2.28 6.12
N ASN A 108 12.17 -3.13 5.52
CA ASN A 108 11.66 -2.92 4.17
C ASN A 108 10.71 -1.72 4.13
N ALA A 109 10.83 -0.88 3.09
CA ALA A 109 9.94 0.26 2.89
C ALA A 109 8.59 -0.21 2.30
N PRO A 110 7.47 -0.12 3.05
CA PRO A 110 6.17 -0.49 2.52
C PRO A 110 5.70 0.52 1.47
N THR A 111 4.72 0.13 0.64
CA THR A 111 4.16 1.06 -0.35
C THR A 111 3.42 2.23 0.31
N VAL A 112 3.58 3.43 -0.26
CA VAL A 112 2.75 4.62 0.07
C VAL A 112 1.36 4.57 -0.57
N LEU A 113 1.15 3.69 -1.55
CA LEU A 113 -0.13 3.56 -2.24
C LEU A 113 -1.18 3.01 -1.27
N ASN A 114 -2.33 3.68 -1.17
CA ASN A 114 -3.42 3.38 -0.23
C ASN A 114 -3.08 3.52 1.27
N ALA A 115 -1.86 3.94 1.64
CA ALA A 115 -1.39 3.95 3.03
C ALA A 115 -2.27 4.80 3.97
N GLY A 116 -2.95 5.81 3.44
CA GLY A 116 -3.87 6.65 4.22
C GLY A 116 -5.17 5.95 4.68
N PHE A 117 -5.46 4.72 4.26
CA PHE A 117 -6.57 3.93 4.81
C PHE A 117 -6.20 3.11 6.06
N GLN A 118 -4.93 3.06 6.43
CA GLN A 118 -4.43 2.22 7.51
C GLN A 118 -4.63 2.88 8.89
N ILE A 119 -4.81 2.07 9.93
CA ILE A 119 -5.10 2.55 11.30
C ILE A 119 -3.93 3.30 11.96
N ALA A 120 -2.72 3.10 11.43
CA ALA A 120 -1.47 3.69 11.87
C ALA A 120 -0.44 3.48 10.75
N GLN A 121 0.67 4.21 10.82
CA GLN A 121 1.77 4.15 9.85
C GLN A 121 2.99 3.43 10.43
N PHE A 122 3.89 3.00 9.54
CA PHE A 122 5.04 2.12 9.83
C PHE A 122 4.66 0.69 10.27
N TRP A 123 5.62 -0.24 10.22
CA TRP A 123 5.43 -1.64 10.61
C TRP A 123 5.04 -1.84 12.09
N ASP A 124 5.44 -0.92 12.97
CA ASP A 124 5.17 -0.95 14.42
C ASP A 124 3.96 -0.08 14.81
N GLY A 125 3.40 0.68 13.87
CA GLY A 125 2.27 1.59 14.11
C GLY A 125 2.63 2.79 14.97
N ARG A 126 3.88 3.27 14.96
CA ARG A 126 4.35 4.35 15.85
C ARG A 126 3.83 5.75 15.50
N ALA A 127 3.30 5.95 14.30
CA ALA A 127 2.69 7.21 13.86
C ALA A 127 1.20 6.99 13.59
N LYS A 128 0.34 7.89 14.07
CA LYS A 128 -1.12 7.71 14.02
C LYS A 128 -1.69 7.90 12.61
N ASP A 129 -1.07 8.73 11.78
CA ASP A 129 -1.54 9.13 10.46
C ASP A 129 -0.37 9.53 9.54
N LEU A 130 -0.68 9.92 8.30
CA LEU A 130 0.30 10.32 7.28
C LEU A 130 1.04 11.61 7.68
N GLU A 131 0.35 12.56 8.32
CA GLU A 131 0.96 13.81 8.80
C GLU A 131 2.05 13.56 9.84
N GLU A 132 1.81 12.66 10.78
CA GLU A 132 2.82 12.29 11.76
C GLU A 132 3.95 11.46 11.11
N GLN A 133 3.60 10.55 10.19
CA GLN A 133 4.56 9.71 9.49
C GLN A 133 5.57 10.55 8.69
N ALA A 134 5.10 11.54 7.91
CA ALA A 134 5.94 12.30 6.98
C ALA A 134 7.05 13.11 7.68
N LYS A 135 6.94 13.34 8.99
CA LYS A 135 7.99 13.98 9.79
C LYS A 135 9.16 13.04 10.06
N GLY A 136 8.90 11.75 10.26
CA GLY A 136 9.93 10.78 10.65
C GLY A 136 11.11 10.71 9.66
N PRO A 137 10.87 10.43 8.37
CA PRO A 137 11.93 10.21 7.39
C PRO A 137 12.89 11.38 7.21
N ILE A 138 12.35 12.60 7.25
CA ILE A 138 13.12 13.83 7.05
C ILE A 138 14.25 13.93 8.08
N LEU A 139 13.97 13.59 9.35
CA LEU A 139 14.92 13.70 10.46
C LEU A 139 15.68 12.41 10.76
N ASN A 140 15.29 11.27 10.16
CA ASN A 140 15.93 10.00 10.45
C ASN A 140 17.36 9.98 9.86
N PRO A 141 18.41 9.77 10.69
CA PRO A 141 19.81 9.83 10.26
C PRO A 141 20.23 8.76 9.25
N VAL A 142 19.45 7.69 9.09
CA VAL A 142 19.69 6.66 8.07
C VAL A 142 18.76 6.77 6.86
N GLU A 143 17.88 7.78 6.83
CA GLU A 143 16.98 8.06 5.70
C GLU A 143 17.37 9.40 5.05
N MET A 144 16.72 10.52 5.40
CA MET A 144 16.99 11.84 4.80
C MET A 144 17.92 12.72 5.65
N ALA A 145 18.13 12.37 6.92
CA ALA A 145 19.17 12.88 7.80
C ALA A 145 19.20 14.40 8.06
N MET A 146 18.09 15.12 7.90
CA MET A 146 18.06 16.52 8.31
C MET A 146 18.26 16.62 9.83
N PRO A 147 19.18 17.48 10.30
CA PRO A 147 19.50 17.57 11.72
C PRO A 147 18.36 18.17 12.55
N SER A 148 17.50 18.99 11.95
CA SER A 148 16.38 19.61 12.65
C SER A 148 15.26 20.11 11.72
N PRO A 149 14.02 20.26 12.22
CA PRO A 149 12.93 20.92 11.53
C PRO A 149 13.26 22.34 11.04
N GLU A 150 14.04 23.09 11.82
CA GLU A 150 14.39 24.48 11.53
C GLU A 150 15.20 24.58 10.24
N LEU A 151 16.16 23.67 10.01
CA LEU A 151 16.96 23.67 8.78
C LEU A 151 16.10 23.33 7.55
N VAL A 152 15.08 22.47 7.70
CA VAL A 152 14.10 22.19 6.63
C VAL A 152 13.34 23.47 6.28
N VAL A 153 12.83 24.16 7.30
CA VAL A 153 12.07 25.41 7.14
C VAL A 153 12.93 26.51 6.56
N GLU A 154 14.16 26.72 7.05
CA GLU A 154 15.13 27.68 6.52
C GLU A 154 15.36 27.44 5.03
N ARG A 155 15.60 26.18 4.65
CA ARG A 155 15.83 25.82 3.26
C ARG A 155 14.63 26.10 2.37
N LEU A 156 13.41 25.75 2.78
CA LEU A 156 12.21 26.02 1.99
C LEU A 156 11.89 27.52 1.94
N LYS A 157 12.09 28.27 3.03
CA LYS A 157 11.90 29.74 3.08
C LYS A 157 12.85 30.50 2.17
N SER A 158 14.02 29.94 1.89
CA SER A 158 14.99 30.54 0.96
C SER A 158 14.58 30.48 -0.51
N ILE A 159 13.47 29.79 -0.85
CA ILE A 159 13.01 29.55 -2.23
C ILE A 159 11.65 30.23 -2.42
N ASP A 160 11.61 31.30 -3.22
CA ASP A 160 10.43 32.16 -3.40
C ASP A 160 9.18 31.39 -3.88
N GLU A 161 9.35 30.44 -4.79
CA GLU A 161 8.27 29.61 -5.30
C GLU A 161 7.66 28.72 -4.23
N TYR A 162 8.46 28.18 -3.30
CA TYR A 162 7.94 27.43 -2.15
C TYR A 162 7.16 28.37 -1.23
N VAL A 163 7.70 29.54 -0.88
CA VAL A 163 6.97 30.53 -0.06
C VAL A 163 5.61 30.87 -0.67
N LYS A 164 5.53 31.07 -1.99
CA LYS A 164 4.26 31.30 -2.71
C LYS A 164 3.35 30.07 -2.65
N ALA A 165 3.87 28.87 -2.88
CA ALA A 165 3.10 27.62 -2.83
C ALA A 165 2.52 27.36 -1.44
N PHE A 166 3.29 27.55 -0.37
CA PHE A 166 2.83 27.44 1.02
C PHE A 166 1.74 28.47 1.34
N LYS A 167 1.90 29.74 0.94
CA LYS A 167 0.83 30.77 1.10
C LYS A 167 -0.46 30.38 0.39
N LYS A 168 -0.36 29.76 -0.78
CA LYS A 168 -1.53 29.29 -1.54
C LYS A 168 -2.19 28.08 -0.86
N ALA A 169 -1.41 27.15 -0.35
CA ALA A 169 -1.88 25.90 0.27
C ALA A 169 -2.43 26.10 1.69
N PHE A 170 -1.93 27.11 2.43
CA PHE A 170 -2.27 27.38 3.82
C PHE A 170 -2.59 28.88 4.02
N PRO A 171 -3.67 29.40 3.39
CA PRO A 171 -3.96 30.85 3.36
C PRO A 171 -4.36 31.44 4.72
N GLN A 172 -4.70 30.60 5.70
CA GLN A 172 -5.07 31.03 7.06
C GLN A 172 -3.86 31.23 7.98
N ASP A 173 -2.69 30.71 7.58
CA ASP A 173 -1.48 30.80 8.38
C ASP A 173 -0.69 32.07 8.00
N LYS A 174 -0.36 32.90 8.99
CA LYS A 174 0.42 34.12 8.78
C LYS A 174 1.84 33.83 8.28
N ASP A 175 2.44 32.74 8.77
CA ASP A 175 3.74 32.22 8.32
C ASP A 175 3.57 30.74 7.95
N PRO A 176 3.18 30.42 6.70
CA PRO A 176 2.74 29.09 6.32
C PRO A 176 3.89 28.10 6.05
N VAL A 177 5.14 28.57 5.94
CA VAL A 177 6.29 27.68 5.73
C VAL A 177 6.75 27.16 7.08
N THR A 178 6.10 26.08 7.52
CA THR A 178 6.37 25.40 8.78
C THR A 178 6.61 23.92 8.53
N TYR A 179 7.30 23.26 9.46
CA TYR A 179 7.56 21.82 9.34
C TYR A 179 6.26 21.00 9.40
N ASP A 180 5.27 21.44 10.18
CA ASP A 180 3.94 20.84 10.19
C ASP A 180 3.23 20.96 8.84
N ASN A 181 3.34 22.11 8.18
CA ASN A 181 2.72 22.31 6.86
C ASN A 181 3.45 21.54 5.76
N VAL A 182 4.75 21.26 5.90
CA VAL A 182 5.47 20.31 5.03
C VAL A 182 4.81 18.94 5.12
N ALA A 183 4.66 18.41 6.34
CA ALA A 183 4.05 17.11 6.57
C ALA A 183 2.58 17.06 6.12
N LYS A 184 1.80 18.11 6.41
CA LYS A 184 0.41 18.24 5.96
C LYS A 184 0.27 18.25 4.44
N ALA A 185 1.17 18.93 3.73
CA ALA A 185 1.16 18.96 2.27
C ALA A 185 1.50 17.58 1.69
N ILE A 186 2.56 16.93 2.18
CA ILE A 186 2.94 15.57 1.75
C ILE A 186 1.79 14.58 1.99
N ALA A 187 1.19 14.58 3.19
CA ALA A 187 0.05 13.74 3.51
C ALA A 187 -1.14 14.00 2.57
N ALA A 188 -1.42 15.26 2.21
CA ALA A 188 -2.48 15.59 1.25
C ALA A 188 -2.21 14.99 -0.14
N PHE A 189 -0.95 14.99 -0.60
CA PHE A 189 -0.57 14.31 -1.84
C PHE A 189 -0.73 12.79 -1.73
N GLU A 190 -0.25 12.17 -0.65
CA GLU A 190 -0.36 10.73 -0.42
C GLU A 190 -1.80 10.23 -0.34
N ARG A 191 -2.74 11.06 0.16
CA ARG A 191 -4.18 10.77 0.11
C ARG A 191 -4.75 10.61 -1.29
N THR A 192 -4.05 11.10 -2.31
CA THR A 192 -4.45 10.93 -3.73
C THR A 192 -3.91 9.65 -4.35
N LEU A 193 -3.01 8.94 -3.66
CA LEU A 193 -2.34 7.73 -4.15
C LEU A 193 -3.21 6.48 -3.93
N VAL A 194 -4.44 6.53 -4.43
CA VAL A 194 -5.41 5.42 -4.34
C VAL A 194 -5.34 4.59 -5.61
N THR A 195 -5.24 3.26 -5.47
CA THR A 195 -5.12 2.32 -6.59
C THR A 195 -6.24 1.27 -6.58
N PRO A 196 -7.46 1.60 -7.04
CA PRO A 196 -8.50 0.61 -7.23
C PRO A 196 -8.06 -0.48 -8.22
N SER A 197 -8.45 -1.73 -7.95
CA SER A 197 -8.10 -2.90 -8.74
C SER A 197 -9.33 -3.64 -9.25
N ARG A 198 -9.08 -4.74 -9.99
CA ARG A 198 -10.13 -5.66 -10.46
C ARG A 198 -10.94 -6.25 -9.29
N PHE A 199 -10.32 -6.43 -8.14
CA PHE A 199 -11.03 -6.87 -6.93
C PHE A 199 -12.05 -5.82 -6.44
N ASP A 200 -11.75 -4.53 -6.57
CA ASP A 200 -12.73 -3.48 -6.23
C ASP A 200 -13.91 -3.46 -7.20
N GLU A 201 -13.70 -3.75 -8.49
CA GLU A 201 -14.79 -3.93 -9.45
C GLU A 201 -15.66 -5.14 -9.11
N PHE A 202 -15.04 -6.25 -8.71
CA PHE A 202 -15.74 -7.43 -8.21
C PHE A 202 -16.60 -7.09 -7.00
N LEU A 203 -16.02 -6.43 -5.99
CA LEU A 203 -16.74 -5.99 -4.79
C LEU A 203 -17.85 -4.98 -5.09
N ARG A 204 -17.79 -4.24 -6.20
CA ARG A 204 -18.88 -3.35 -6.67
C ARG A 204 -19.97 -4.07 -7.48
N GLY A 205 -19.82 -5.36 -7.75
CA GLY A 205 -20.85 -6.20 -8.37
C GLY A 205 -20.48 -6.74 -9.75
N ASN A 206 -19.34 -6.35 -10.32
CA ASN A 206 -18.87 -6.93 -11.58
C ASN A 206 -18.19 -8.29 -11.31
N THR A 207 -18.97 -9.36 -11.18
CA THR A 207 -18.44 -10.71 -10.90
C THR A 207 -17.52 -11.25 -11.99
N LYS A 208 -17.51 -10.63 -13.18
CA LYS A 208 -16.60 -10.98 -14.29
C LYS A 208 -15.23 -10.29 -14.20
N ALA A 209 -15.02 -9.36 -13.26
CA ALA A 209 -13.74 -8.69 -13.08
C ALA A 209 -12.63 -9.66 -12.61
N LEU A 210 -13.01 -10.74 -11.92
CA LEU A 210 -12.12 -11.82 -11.54
C LEU A 210 -12.23 -13.01 -12.48
N THR A 211 -11.09 -13.61 -12.78
CA THR A 211 -10.99 -14.91 -13.45
C THR A 211 -11.46 -16.04 -12.53
N GLN A 212 -11.68 -17.24 -13.08
CA GLN A 212 -12.06 -18.40 -12.28
C GLN A 212 -11.00 -18.79 -11.24
N LYS A 213 -9.70 -18.75 -11.60
CA LYS A 213 -8.59 -19.04 -10.69
C LYS A 213 -8.50 -18.02 -9.55
N GLU A 214 -8.73 -16.74 -9.84
CA GLU A 214 -8.79 -15.67 -8.84
C GLU A 214 -9.96 -15.84 -7.86
N LYS A 215 -11.14 -16.27 -8.35
CA LYS A 215 -12.30 -16.56 -7.50
C LYS A 215 -12.04 -17.74 -6.57
N GLU A 216 -11.43 -18.80 -7.07
CA GLU A 216 -11.00 -19.94 -6.25
C GLU A 216 -9.96 -19.51 -5.21
N GLY A 217 -9.02 -18.64 -5.59
CA GLY A 217 -8.06 -18.02 -4.68
C GLY A 217 -8.70 -17.20 -3.57
N LEU A 218 -9.66 -16.33 -3.90
CA LEU A 218 -10.43 -15.53 -2.95
C LEU A 218 -11.18 -16.44 -1.98
N LYS A 219 -11.84 -17.49 -2.50
CA LYS A 219 -12.55 -18.47 -1.68
C LYS A 219 -11.59 -19.15 -0.70
N LEU A 220 -10.45 -19.67 -1.18
CA LEU A 220 -9.43 -20.29 -0.33
C LEU A 220 -8.88 -19.32 0.72
N PHE A 221 -8.60 -18.07 0.34
CA PHE A 221 -8.12 -17.04 1.25
C PHE A 221 -9.10 -16.79 2.43
N MET A 222 -10.40 -16.81 2.14
CA MET A 222 -11.45 -16.71 3.17
C MET A 222 -11.53 -18.00 4.01
N GLU A 223 -11.62 -19.17 3.36
CA GLU A 223 -11.82 -20.46 4.03
C GLU A 223 -10.63 -20.88 4.91
N LYS A 224 -9.40 -20.55 4.52
CA LYS A 224 -8.20 -20.81 5.33
C LYS A 224 -8.06 -19.86 6.52
N GLY A 225 -8.83 -18.77 6.56
CA GLY A 225 -8.85 -17.84 7.67
C GLY A 225 -7.85 -16.68 7.55
N CYS A 226 -7.24 -16.44 6.38
CA CYS A 226 -6.37 -15.28 6.16
C CYS A 226 -7.10 -13.96 6.44
N VAL A 227 -8.42 -13.93 6.17
CA VAL A 227 -9.32 -12.80 6.46
C VAL A 227 -9.47 -12.46 7.94
N ALA A 228 -9.04 -13.31 8.87
CA ALA A 228 -9.01 -12.94 10.28
C ALA A 228 -8.11 -11.72 10.53
N CYS A 229 -7.04 -11.55 9.74
CA CYS A 229 -6.11 -10.43 9.83
C CYS A 229 -6.17 -9.52 8.60
N HIS A 230 -6.29 -10.10 7.41
CA HIS A 230 -6.28 -9.38 6.14
C HIS A 230 -7.70 -9.16 5.63
N ASN A 231 -8.36 -8.12 6.14
CA ASN A 231 -9.73 -7.75 5.81
C ASN A 231 -9.88 -6.23 5.63
N GLY A 232 -11.10 -5.77 5.43
CA GLY A 232 -11.41 -4.35 5.29
C GLY A 232 -11.09 -3.78 3.91
N VAL A 233 -10.98 -2.46 3.84
CA VAL A 233 -10.68 -1.71 2.60
C VAL A 233 -9.30 -2.02 2.06
N ASP A 234 -8.28 -2.18 2.90
CA ASP A 234 -6.88 -2.33 2.48
C ASP A 234 -6.41 -3.80 2.51
N VAL A 235 -7.32 -4.75 2.75
CA VAL A 235 -7.01 -6.20 2.86
C VAL A 235 -5.91 -6.43 3.90
N GLY A 236 -6.06 -5.77 5.05
CA GLY A 236 -5.02 -5.58 6.06
C GLY A 236 -4.96 -4.12 6.52
N GLY A 237 -3.90 -3.75 7.22
CA GLY A 237 -3.65 -2.36 7.64
C GLY A 237 -4.52 -1.85 8.78
N ASN A 238 -5.41 -2.68 9.34
CA ASN A 238 -6.44 -2.27 10.31
C ASN A 238 -6.29 -2.87 11.71
N MET A 239 -5.22 -3.63 11.96
CA MET A 239 -4.94 -4.21 13.28
C MET A 239 -3.45 -4.52 13.47
N PHE A 240 -3.10 -4.88 14.70
CA PHE A 240 -1.78 -5.38 15.08
C PHE A 240 -1.89 -6.87 15.40
N GLN A 241 -0.93 -7.66 14.92
CA GLN A 241 -0.89 -9.10 15.18
C GLN A 241 0.53 -9.58 15.40
N LYS A 242 0.67 -10.62 16.23
CA LYS A 242 1.94 -11.30 16.42
C LYS A 242 2.34 -12.02 15.14
N PHE A 243 3.58 -11.83 14.70
CA PHE A 243 4.15 -12.64 13.62
C PHE A 243 4.80 -13.89 14.21
N GLY A 244 4.23 -15.04 13.90
CA GLY A 244 4.54 -16.34 14.46
C GLY A 244 3.63 -16.74 15.61
N ILE A 245 2.32 -16.82 15.35
CA ILE A 245 1.31 -17.31 16.31
C ILE A 245 1.48 -18.80 16.58
N TYR A 246 1.69 -19.59 15.52
CA TYR A 246 1.82 -21.06 15.60
C TYR A 246 3.28 -21.52 15.49
N LYS A 247 4.05 -20.90 14.59
CA LYS A 247 5.49 -21.15 14.42
C LYS A 247 6.25 -19.83 14.32
N PRO A 248 7.44 -19.69 14.90
CA PRO A 248 8.26 -18.49 14.74
C PRO A 248 8.52 -18.15 13.27
N TYR A 249 8.60 -16.86 12.95
CA TYR A 249 9.05 -16.40 11.63
C TYR A 249 10.50 -16.87 11.38
N PRO A 250 10.80 -17.54 10.25
CA PRO A 250 12.10 -18.17 10.02
C PRO A 250 13.29 -17.21 9.99
N TYR A 251 13.08 -15.93 9.69
CA TYR A 251 14.15 -14.92 9.61
C TYR A 251 14.07 -13.89 10.75
N GLN A 252 13.40 -14.22 11.86
CA GLN A 252 13.21 -13.29 12.97
C GLN A 252 14.55 -12.77 13.52
N ASP A 253 14.79 -11.46 13.36
CA ASP A 253 15.87 -10.76 14.05
C ASP A 253 15.49 -10.58 15.52
N PRO A 254 16.30 -11.04 16.49
CA PRO A 254 16.02 -10.85 17.92
C PRO A 254 15.97 -9.37 18.34
N ASN A 255 16.58 -8.45 17.59
CA ASN A 255 16.55 -7.02 17.86
C ASN A 255 15.28 -6.34 17.33
N ASP A 256 14.58 -7.00 16.41
CA ASP A 256 13.33 -6.51 15.85
C ASP A 256 12.14 -7.01 16.66
N LEU A 257 11.84 -6.28 17.74
CA LEU A 257 10.75 -6.62 18.65
C LEU A 257 9.39 -6.06 18.18
N GLY A 258 9.32 -5.45 16.99
CA GLY A 258 8.10 -4.86 16.45
C GLY A 258 7.52 -3.77 17.36
N ARG A 259 6.22 -3.85 17.64
CA ARG A 259 5.44 -2.87 18.42
C ARG A 259 5.96 -2.68 19.85
N TYR A 260 6.61 -3.69 20.44
CA TYR A 260 7.31 -3.53 21.72
C TYR A 260 8.30 -2.36 21.71
N ASN A 261 8.95 -2.07 20.57
CA ASN A 261 9.89 -0.96 20.46
C ASN A 261 9.23 0.41 20.72
N VAL A 262 7.91 0.49 20.53
CA VAL A 262 7.07 1.66 20.81
C VAL A 262 6.47 1.59 22.21
N THR A 263 5.80 0.49 22.54
CA THR A 263 4.94 0.40 23.75
C THR A 263 5.67 -0.02 25.01
N LYS A 264 6.80 -0.73 24.87
CA LYS A 264 7.53 -1.41 25.95
C LYS A 264 6.70 -2.45 26.72
N ASN A 265 5.54 -2.85 26.20
CA ASN A 265 4.73 -3.92 26.77
C ASN A 265 5.18 -5.27 26.24
N GLU A 266 5.60 -6.19 27.11
CA GLU A 266 6.06 -7.54 26.77
C GLU A 266 5.09 -8.32 25.87
N ALA A 267 3.77 -8.10 26.01
CA ALA A 267 2.77 -8.73 25.14
C ALA A 267 2.86 -8.29 23.66
N ASP A 268 3.50 -7.15 23.38
CA ASP A 268 3.68 -6.59 22.03
C ASP A 268 4.98 -7.05 21.35
N LYS A 269 5.75 -7.98 21.97
CA LYS A 269 6.95 -8.52 21.33
C LYS A 269 6.59 -9.29 20.06
N TYR A 270 7.24 -8.91 18.96
CA TYR A 270 7.02 -9.45 17.61
C TYR A 270 5.60 -9.21 17.09
N VAL A 271 4.90 -8.22 17.65
CA VAL A 271 3.63 -7.74 17.12
C VAL A 271 3.90 -6.66 16.09
N TYR A 272 3.26 -6.77 14.93
CA TYR A 272 3.39 -5.80 13.83
C TYR A 272 2.01 -5.35 13.38
N LYS A 273 1.92 -4.17 12.79
CA LYS A 273 0.74 -3.78 12.01
C LYS A 273 0.63 -4.76 10.85
N VAL A 274 -0.53 -5.40 10.71
CA VAL A 274 -0.82 -6.28 9.58
C VAL A 274 -0.68 -5.44 8.30
N PRO A 275 0.20 -5.79 7.35
CA PRO A 275 0.39 -4.97 6.15
C PRO A 275 -0.85 -5.05 5.24
N SER A 276 -1.05 -4.00 4.44
CA SER A 276 -1.94 -4.06 3.29
C SER A 276 -1.44 -5.12 2.31
N LEU A 277 -2.37 -5.84 1.68
CA LEU A 277 -2.05 -6.73 0.55
C LEU A 277 -2.34 -6.10 -0.81
N ARG A 278 -2.77 -4.83 -0.85
CA ARG A 278 -2.94 -4.12 -2.11
C ARG A 278 -1.60 -3.93 -2.79
N ASN A 279 -1.56 -4.21 -4.09
CA ASN A 279 -0.33 -4.18 -4.90
C ASN A 279 0.77 -5.16 -4.46
N VAL A 280 0.47 -6.17 -3.63
CA VAL A 280 1.51 -7.06 -3.06
C VAL A 280 2.36 -7.75 -4.12
N THR A 281 1.83 -8.08 -5.30
CA THR A 281 2.62 -8.70 -6.39
C THR A 281 3.66 -7.76 -7.01
N ARG A 282 3.67 -6.48 -6.61
CA ARG A 282 4.59 -5.44 -7.10
C ARG A 282 5.57 -4.95 -6.03
N THR A 283 5.40 -5.37 -4.78
CA THR A 283 6.13 -4.83 -3.64
C THR A 283 7.00 -5.87 -2.95
N TYR A 284 7.60 -6.77 -3.74
CA TYR A 284 8.66 -7.65 -3.24
C TYR A 284 9.90 -6.82 -2.87
N PRO A 285 10.79 -7.32 -1.98
CA PRO A 285 10.62 -8.51 -1.16
C PRO A 285 9.65 -8.28 0.03
N TYR A 286 9.20 -9.36 0.66
CA TYR A 286 8.10 -9.39 1.61
C TYR A 286 8.56 -9.38 3.07
N PHE A 287 7.58 -9.09 3.93
CA PHE A 287 7.70 -8.92 5.39
C PHE A 287 8.47 -7.66 5.80
N HIS A 288 8.58 -7.45 7.12
CA HIS A 288 9.10 -6.22 7.69
C HIS A 288 10.60 -6.01 7.41
N ASP A 289 11.33 -7.08 7.11
CA ASP A 289 12.78 -7.15 6.90
C ASP A 289 13.15 -7.36 5.41
N GLY A 290 12.17 -7.61 4.55
CA GLY A 290 12.39 -7.84 3.13
C GLY A 290 13.19 -9.10 2.81
N LYS A 291 13.17 -10.14 3.66
CA LYS A 291 14.00 -11.35 3.45
C LYS A 291 13.42 -12.36 2.46
N VAL A 292 12.13 -12.26 2.12
CA VAL A 292 11.46 -13.25 1.28
C VAL A 292 11.11 -12.64 -0.07
N TRP A 293 11.72 -13.13 -1.14
CA TRP A 293 11.59 -12.55 -2.48
C TRP A 293 10.43 -13.12 -3.29
N ASP A 294 10.05 -14.37 -3.05
CA ASP A 294 8.95 -15.05 -3.76
C ASP A 294 7.64 -14.93 -2.98
N LEU A 295 6.57 -14.50 -3.65
CA LEU A 295 5.26 -14.36 -3.03
C LEU A 295 4.69 -15.71 -2.63
N ARG A 296 5.02 -16.78 -3.37
CA ARG A 296 4.60 -18.14 -3.05
C ARG A 296 5.16 -18.56 -1.70
N GLU A 297 6.44 -18.28 -1.46
CA GLU A 297 7.10 -18.57 -0.19
C GLU A 297 6.51 -17.70 0.93
N ALA A 298 6.20 -16.42 0.66
CA ALA A 298 5.54 -15.57 1.65
C ALA A 298 4.16 -16.12 2.06
N VAL A 299 3.35 -16.60 1.11
CA VAL A 299 2.04 -17.24 1.36
C VAL A 299 2.22 -18.53 2.17
N LYS A 300 3.20 -19.35 1.82
CA LYS A 300 3.53 -20.58 2.56
C LYS A 300 3.93 -20.28 4.00
N ILE A 301 4.85 -19.34 4.21
CA ILE A 301 5.28 -18.89 5.54
C ILE A 301 4.08 -18.40 6.33
N MET A 302 3.17 -17.61 5.75
CA MET A 302 1.96 -17.15 6.44
C MET A 302 1.04 -18.30 6.84
N GLY A 303 0.83 -19.29 5.97
CA GLY A 303 0.08 -20.50 6.31
C GLY A 303 0.67 -21.23 7.53
N GLU A 304 1.99 -21.41 7.56
CA GLU A 304 2.65 -22.14 8.63
C GLU A 304 2.74 -21.35 9.94
N THR A 305 3.14 -20.07 9.86
CA THR A 305 3.45 -19.23 11.02
C THR A 305 2.20 -18.63 11.67
N GLN A 306 1.19 -18.26 10.87
CA GLN A 306 -0.02 -17.60 11.38
C GLN A 306 -1.21 -18.52 11.56
N LEU A 307 -1.28 -19.61 10.78
CA LEU A 307 -2.46 -20.50 10.76
C LEU A 307 -2.12 -21.94 11.17
N GLY A 308 -0.84 -22.30 11.27
CA GLY A 308 -0.42 -23.67 11.61
C GLY A 308 -0.78 -24.71 10.55
N ILE A 309 -0.99 -24.29 9.30
CA ILE A 309 -1.37 -25.17 8.19
C ILE A 309 -0.26 -25.25 7.15
N THR A 310 -0.24 -26.36 6.41
CA THR A 310 0.57 -26.49 5.20
C THR A 310 -0.36 -26.37 4.00
N LEU A 311 -0.12 -25.36 3.17
CA LEU A 311 -0.83 -25.16 1.92
C LEU A 311 -0.20 -26.02 0.83
N THR A 312 -1.02 -26.61 -0.04
CA THR A 312 -0.51 -27.28 -1.24
C THR A 312 -0.05 -26.27 -2.29
N GLU A 313 0.79 -26.69 -3.24
CA GLU A 313 1.22 -25.83 -4.34
C GLU A 313 0.05 -25.27 -5.16
N GLU A 314 -1.01 -26.06 -5.34
CA GLU A 314 -2.22 -25.62 -6.04
C GLU A 314 -3.00 -24.56 -5.24
N GLU A 315 -3.06 -24.69 -3.91
CA GLU A 315 -3.69 -23.69 -3.05
C GLU A 315 -2.90 -22.39 -3.06
N ILE A 316 -1.56 -22.46 -2.96
CA ILE A 316 -0.67 -21.30 -3.06
C ILE A 316 -0.87 -20.60 -4.41
N ASP A 317 -0.88 -21.36 -5.50
CA ASP A 317 -1.15 -20.88 -6.87
C ASP A 317 -2.43 -20.05 -6.97
N LYS A 318 -3.50 -20.54 -6.37
CA LYS A 318 -4.82 -19.89 -6.39
C LYS A 318 -4.80 -18.64 -5.52
N ILE A 319 -4.25 -18.71 -4.32
CA ILE A 319 -4.11 -17.54 -3.44
C ILE A 319 -3.28 -16.45 -4.11
N VAL A 320 -2.14 -16.79 -4.71
CA VAL A 320 -1.30 -15.84 -5.46
C VAL A 320 -2.05 -15.22 -6.63
N ALA A 321 -2.86 -16.00 -7.37
CA ALA A 321 -3.71 -15.46 -8.41
C ALA A 321 -4.71 -14.42 -7.86
N PHE A 322 -5.36 -14.71 -6.72
CA PHE A 322 -6.21 -13.72 -6.04
C PHE A 322 -5.42 -12.47 -5.62
N LEU A 323 -4.23 -12.62 -5.03
CA LEU A 323 -3.39 -11.48 -4.63
C LEU A 323 -3.00 -10.60 -5.83
N ASP A 324 -2.80 -11.19 -7.02
CA ASP A 324 -2.57 -10.41 -8.25
C ASP A 324 -3.76 -9.51 -8.60
N SER A 325 -4.99 -9.96 -8.36
CA SER A 325 -6.19 -9.15 -8.57
C SER A 325 -6.28 -7.91 -7.67
N LEU A 326 -5.45 -7.82 -6.62
CA LEU A 326 -5.31 -6.66 -5.73
C LEU A 326 -4.38 -5.57 -6.30
N THR A 327 -3.73 -5.82 -7.43
CA THR A 327 -2.88 -4.83 -8.10
C THR A 327 -3.75 -3.79 -8.80
N GLY A 328 -3.70 -2.56 -8.30
CA GLY A 328 -4.41 -1.42 -8.89
C GLY A 328 -3.56 -0.66 -9.90
N ARG A 329 -4.19 0.27 -10.62
CA ARG A 329 -3.48 1.18 -11.53
C ARG A 329 -2.96 2.39 -10.75
N ILE A 330 -1.68 2.71 -10.89
CA ILE A 330 -1.09 3.93 -10.32
C ILE A 330 -1.78 5.16 -10.96
N PRO A 331 -2.21 6.17 -10.16
CA PRO A 331 -2.84 7.37 -10.69
C PRO A 331 -1.92 8.13 -11.66
N GLU A 332 -2.48 8.60 -12.79
CA GLU A 332 -1.67 9.30 -13.81
C GLU A 332 -1.01 10.58 -13.28
N ASN A 333 -1.66 11.26 -12.32
CA ASN A 333 -1.07 12.43 -11.67
C ASN A 333 0.13 12.05 -10.79
N ALA A 334 0.19 10.84 -10.23
CA ALA A 334 1.33 10.37 -9.45
C ALA A 334 2.57 10.16 -10.32
N LEU A 335 2.41 9.70 -11.56
CA LEU A 335 3.52 9.41 -12.49
C LEU A 335 4.11 10.63 -13.21
N LYS A 336 3.51 11.81 -13.07
CA LYS A 336 4.01 13.04 -13.70
C LYS A 336 4.97 13.77 -12.75
N LEU A 337 6.27 13.79 -13.01
CA LEU A 337 7.21 14.51 -12.15
C LEU A 337 6.90 16.01 -12.09
N PRO A 338 6.97 16.65 -10.90
CA PRO A 338 6.86 18.11 -10.80
C PRO A 338 8.14 18.78 -11.33
N VAL A 339 8.01 19.99 -11.84
CA VAL A 339 9.17 20.87 -12.07
C VAL A 339 9.49 21.56 -10.76
N LEU A 340 10.64 21.24 -10.18
CA LEU A 340 11.08 21.83 -8.90
C LEU A 340 11.65 23.24 -9.14
N PRO A 341 11.35 24.21 -8.27
CA PRO A 341 11.89 25.57 -8.40
C PRO A 341 13.40 25.59 -8.16
N PRO A 342 14.15 26.52 -8.77
CA PRO A 342 15.59 26.62 -8.54
C PRO A 342 15.89 27.02 -7.08
N SER A 343 17.04 26.60 -6.57
CA SER A 343 17.56 27.11 -5.31
C SER A 343 17.96 28.58 -5.46
N SER A 344 17.94 29.35 -4.37
CA SER A 344 18.49 30.71 -4.32
C SER A 344 19.94 30.70 -3.82
N PRO A 345 20.68 31.82 -3.92
CA PRO A 345 22.02 31.95 -3.34
C PRO A 345 22.07 31.70 -1.82
N ASN A 346 20.93 31.88 -1.14
CA ASN A 346 20.80 31.72 0.31
C ASN A 346 20.28 30.32 0.70
N THR A 347 19.99 29.45 -0.26
CA THR A 347 19.53 28.09 0.07
C THR A 347 20.65 27.31 0.74
N PRO A 348 20.44 26.77 1.97
CA PRO A 348 21.41 25.93 2.65
C PRO A 348 21.88 24.80 1.74
N LYS A 349 23.20 24.76 1.51
CA LYS A 349 23.84 23.82 0.58
C LYS A 349 23.74 22.39 1.09
N PRO A 350 23.83 21.39 0.20
CA PRO A 350 24.02 19.99 0.57
C PRO A 350 25.18 19.81 1.56
N GLN A 351 24.99 18.96 2.56
CA GLN A 351 26.03 18.55 3.51
C GLN A 351 26.20 17.04 3.45
N LYS A 352 27.39 16.60 3.88
CA LYS A 352 27.69 15.18 4.03
C LYS A 352 27.10 14.64 5.31
#